data_AF-A0A2H0RQ79-F1
#
_entry.id   AF-A0A2H0RQ79-F1
#
_cell.length_a   1.000
_cell.length_b   1.000
_cell.length_c   1.000
_cell.angle_alpha   90.00
_cell.angle_beta   90.00
_cell.angle_gamma   90.00
#
_symmetry.space_group_name_H-M   'P 1'
#
loop_
_entity.id
_entity.type
_entity.pdbx_description
1 polymer ?
#
loop_
_entity_poly.entity_id
_entity_poly.type
_entity_poly.pdbx_seq_one_letter_code
_entity_poly.pdbx_strand_id
1 'polypeptide(L)'
;MSKSLLEKHEPKEQQTLEEIMLALRELHARNHAEPDDLSSTKHLVECLSENQRRLLQATLTLHRIDNGMPRDGELHGEQACEMEGITRATAMASFFNHVYSTDGHNIKTQRLGRLLVAQEIEHHVMESASPESLKQVGLVAFDMNGTRSIRELVGHTKTGVLLQGIARVLTEKESSTRLWLERNGLHVTPIATGGDEFAILLRGNSPLSNELLQATGAGYQQAIADDPILRKSVNLNQPHMHAKFKEPLPDECPITVAHGAATLDEGILWAREQDDDDHRLLLNGDESFTEACAKIYAGTLDVADSRQKKNKRAFKKHLATTNPQLARLLTRTRESQDLMSRLQDGKALVTNSLTTLRELFEQFQTWARERTEEDEEALQE
;
A
#
# COMPACT_ATOMS: atom_id res chain seq x y z
N MET A 1 -30.62 -9.69 -9.11
CA MET A 1 -30.23 -11.00 -8.56
C MET A 1 -29.23 -11.67 -9.49
N SER A 2 -27.97 -11.23 -9.44
CA SER A 2 -26.85 -11.81 -10.20
C SER A 2 -26.04 -12.66 -9.23
N LYS A 3 -26.33 -13.97 -9.17
CA LYS A 3 -25.35 -14.94 -8.65
C LYS A 3 -24.17 -14.88 -9.61
N SER A 4 -23.14 -14.14 -9.21
CA SER A 4 -22.02 -13.77 -10.08
C SER A 4 -21.10 -14.96 -10.28
N LEU A 5 -20.33 -14.89 -11.36
CA LEU A 5 -19.43 -15.88 -11.93
C LEU A 5 -18.39 -16.53 -10.98
N LEU A 6 -18.35 -16.18 -9.69
CA LEU A 6 -17.39 -16.71 -8.69
C LEU A 6 -17.66 -18.18 -8.33
N GLU A 7 -18.91 -18.63 -8.26
CA GLU A 7 -19.23 -20.04 -7.90
C GLU A 7 -18.83 -21.07 -8.99
N LYS A 8 -18.39 -20.63 -10.18
CA LYS A 8 -18.00 -21.54 -11.28
C LYS A 8 -16.49 -21.79 -11.40
N HIS A 9 -15.65 -21.12 -10.60
CA HIS A 9 -14.19 -21.20 -10.70
C HIS A 9 -13.50 -21.87 -9.50
N GLU A 10 -14.17 -22.00 -8.36
CA GLU A 10 -13.61 -22.58 -7.12
C GLU A 10 -12.89 -23.94 -7.29
N PRO A 11 -13.41 -24.93 -8.05
CA PRO A 11 -12.74 -26.23 -8.16
C PRO A 11 -11.39 -26.16 -8.88
N LYS A 12 -11.27 -25.26 -9.88
CA LYS A 12 -10.04 -25.08 -10.65
C LYS A 12 -8.99 -24.28 -9.88
N GLU A 13 -9.44 -23.30 -9.11
CA GLU A 13 -8.59 -22.50 -8.23
C GLU A 13 -8.03 -23.37 -7.09
N GLN A 14 -8.87 -24.22 -6.49
CA GLN A 14 -8.44 -25.12 -5.45
C GLN A 14 -7.41 -26.13 -5.94
N GLN A 15 -7.64 -26.78 -7.09
CA GLN A 15 -6.65 -27.66 -7.72
C GLN A 15 -5.34 -26.92 -8.02
N THR A 16 -5.45 -25.69 -8.53
CA THR A 16 -4.28 -24.84 -8.82
C THR A 16 -3.46 -24.54 -7.56
N LEU A 17 -4.11 -24.22 -6.45
CA LEU A 17 -3.45 -23.96 -5.18
C LEU A 17 -2.79 -25.24 -4.62
N GLU A 18 -3.42 -26.40 -4.78
CA GLU A 18 -2.82 -27.69 -4.39
C GLU A 18 -1.53 -27.97 -5.17
N GLU A 19 -1.53 -27.74 -6.48
CA GLU A 19 -0.35 -27.90 -7.35
C GLU A 19 0.78 -26.97 -6.92
N ILE A 20 0.49 -25.69 -6.64
CA ILE A 20 1.50 -24.72 -6.19
C ILE A 20 2.02 -25.08 -4.80
N MET A 21 1.15 -25.45 -3.87
CA MET A 21 1.56 -25.89 -2.52
C MET A 21 2.48 -27.11 -2.57
N LEU A 22 2.17 -28.08 -3.44
CA LEU A 22 3.03 -29.25 -3.64
C LEU A 22 4.42 -28.83 -4.15
N ALA A 23 4.48 -27.95 -5.13
CA ALA A 23 5.75 -27.50 -5.65
C ALA A 23 6.54 -26.62 -4.68
N LEU A 24 5.88 -25.79 -3.87
CA LEU A 24 6.52 -25.07 -2.77
C LEU A 24 7.16 -26.04 -1.77
N ARG A 25 6.53 -27.20 -1.50
CA ARG A 25 7.13 -28.27 -0.68
C ARG A 25 8.37 -28.85 -1.35
N GLU A 26 8.34 -29.08 -2.66
CA GLU A 26 9.50 -29.58 -3.40
C GLU A 26 10.65 -28.56 -3.41
N LEU A 27 10.35 -27.28 -3.59
CA LEU A 27 11.34 -26.19 -3.52
C LEU A 27 11.94 -26.07 -2.12
N HIS A 28 11.11 -26.14 -1.08
CA HIS A 28 11.58 -26.14 0.31
C HIS A 28 12.48 -27.35 0.58
N ALA A 29 12.07 -28.55 0.16
CA ALA A 29 12.87 -29.76 0.32
C ALA A 29 14.21 -29.71 -0.44
N ARG A 30 14.22 -29.16 -1.67
CA ARG A 30 15.44 -28.95 -2.46
C ARG A 30 16.41 -27.98 -1.76
N ASN A 31 15.90 -26.84 -1.29
CA ASN A 31 16.68 -25.87 -0.50
C ASN A 31 17.30 -26.46 0.78
N HIS A 32 16.77 -27.57 1.32
CA HIS A 32 17.33 -28.29 2.47
C HIS A 32 18.26 -29.45 2.07
N ALA A 33 18.07 -30.07 0.91
CA ALA A 33 18.80 -31.26 0.45
C ALA A 33 20.09 -30.91 -0.32
N GLU A 34 20.05 -29.85 -1.11
CA GLU A 34 21.23 -29.18 -1.61
C GLU A 34 21.38 -27.93 -0.73
N PRO A 35 22.49 -27.76 0.01
CA PRO A 35 22.82 -26.44 0.53
C PRO A 35 23.23 -25.62 -0.70
N ASP A 36 22.24 -25.28 -1.50
CA ASP A 36 22.36 -24.35 -2.59
C ASP A 36 22.98 -23.11 -1.97
N ASP A 37 24.05 -22.65 -2.62
CA ASP A 37 24.92 -21.62 -2.10
C ASP A 37 24.05 -20.48 -1.60
N LEU A 38 24.14 -20.27 -0.28
CA LEU A 38 23.10 -19.84 0.65
C LEU A 38 22.69 -18.36 0.43
N SER A 39 22.46 -17.93 -0.80
CA SER A 39 22.79 -16.57 -1.27
C SER A 39 21.62 -15.59 -1.31
N SER A 40 20.47 -15.92 -0.73
CA SER A 40 19.42 -14.91 -0.49
C SER A 40 19.39 -14.50 0.97
N THR A 41 19.36 -15.46 1.91
CA THR A 41 19.43 -15.16 3.36
C THR A 41 20.86 -15.05 3.87
N LYS A 42 21.82 -15.91 3.47
CA LYS A 42 23.23 -15.72 3.85
C LYS A 42 23.83 -14.52 3.14
N HIS A 43 23.45 -14.18 1.90
CA HIS A 43 23.96 -12.95 1.26
C HIS A 43 23.32 -11.68 1.87
N LEU A 44 22.02 -11.71 2.18
CA LEU A 44 21.37 -10.65 2.97
C LEU A 44 21.86 -10.55 4.41
N VAL A 45 22.55 -11.58 4.92
CA VAL A 45 23.25 -11.67 6.20
C VAL A 45 24.72 -11.29 6.04
N GLU A 46 25.37 -11.61 4.93
CA GLU A 46 26.77 -11.30 4.63
C GLU A 46 26.97 -9.83 4.28
N CYS A 47 25.97 -9.20 3.63
CA CYS A 47 25.85 -7.76 3.48
C CYS A 47 25.57 -7.05 4.81
N LEU A 48 25.23 -7.78 5.87
CA LEU A 48 25.13 -7.23 7.21
C LEU A 48 26.50 -7.21 7.85
N SER A 49 26.76 -6.13 8.58
CA SER A 49 27.85 -6.10 9.54
C SER A 49 27.72 -7.28 10.51
N GLU A 50 28.85 -7.78 11.00
CA GLU A 50 28.90 -8.90 11.95
C GLU A 50 27.89 -8.75 13.11
N ASN A 51 27.70 -7.53 13.60
CA ASN A 51 26.75 -7.20 14.66
C ASN A 51 25.28 -7.40 14.27
N GLN A 52 24.92 -7.06 13.03
CA GLN A 52 23.57 -7.23 12.50
C GLN A 52 23.25 -8.72 12.22
N ARG A 53 24.26 -9.54 11.84
CA ARG A 53 24.11 -10.99 11.71
C ARG A 53 23.77 -11.64 13.05
N ARG A 54 24.57 -11.31 14.08
CA ARG A 54 24.39 -11.84 15.44
C ARG A 54 23.02 -11.47 16.02
N LEU A 55 22.52 -10.26 15.73
CA LEU A 55 21.18 -9.84 16.14
C LEU A 55 20.06 -10.65 15.44
N LEU A 56 20.14 -10.79 14.11
CA LEU A 56 19.13 -11.55 13.36
C LEU A 56 19.03 -12.97 13.90
N GLN A 57 20.18 -13.59 14.16
CA GLN A 57 20.28 -14.93 14.72
C GLN A 57 19.66 -15.00 16.13
N ALA A 58 19.94 -14.04 17.00
CA ALA A 58 19.33 -13.96 18.34
C ALA A 58 17.79 -13.78 18.29
N THR A 59 17.28 -12.99 17.33
CA THR A 59 15.84 -12.75 17.20
C THR A 59 15.10 -13.96 16.63
N LEU A 60 15.68 -14.64 15.65
CA LEU A 60 15.15 -15.90 15.12
C LEU A 60 15.12 -16.97 16.20
N THR A 61 16.14 -17.02 17.07
CA THR A 61 16.17 -17.92 18.22
C THR A 61 15.07 -17.59 19.24
N LEU A 62 14.83 -16.32 19.57
CA LEU A 62 13.74 -15.91 20.47
C LEU A 62 12.36 -16.24 19.89
N HIS A 63 12.15 -15.98 18.60
CA HIS A 63 10.90 -16.33 17.93
C HIS A 63 10.66 -17.85 17.90
N ARG A 64 11.71 -18.66 17.74
CA ARG A 64 11.62 -20.12 17.85
C ARG A 64 11.24 -20.56 19.27
N ILE A 65 11.83 -19.94 20.30
CA ILE A 65 11.51 -20.23 21.70
C ILE A 65 10.04 -19.88 22.00
N ASP A 66 9.56 -18.71 21.56
CA ASP A 66 8.17 -18.27 21.77
C ASP A 66 7.13 -19.17 21.07
N ASN A 67 7.56 -19.90 20.02
CA ASN A 67 6.73 -20.84 19.27
C ASN A 67 7.09 -22.33 19.53
N GLY A 68 7.83 -22.64 20.60
CA GLY A 68 8.07 -24.01 21.04
C GLY A 68 9.04 -24.84 20.19
N MET A 69 9.88 -24.22 19.38
CA MET A 69 10.87 -24.88 18.51
C MET A 69 12.23 -25.08 19.24
N PRO A 70 12.96 -26.19 19.00
CA PRO A 70 14.22 -26.48 19.70
C PRO A 70 15.36 -25.51 19.36
N ARG A 71 16.30 -25.33 20.29
CA ARG A 71 17.53 -24.54 20.09
C ARG A 71 18.63 -25.38 19.46
N ASP A 72 19.32 -24.82 18.47
CA ASP A 72 20.62 -25.33 18.02
C ASP A 72 21.76 -24.50 18.65
N GLY A 73 22.64 -25.18 19.39
CA GLY A 73 23.97 -24.70 19.78
C GLY A 73 24.04 -23.75 20.99
N GLU A 74 24.93 -24.06 21.94
CA GLU A 74 25.19 -23.27 23.15
C GLU A 74 26.08 -22.06 22.86
N LEU A 75 25.61 -20.85 23.21
CA LEU A 75 26.44 -19.64 23.29
C LEU A 75 26.98 -19.49 24.72
N HIS A 76 28.30 -19.37 24.90
CA HIS A 76 28.96 -19.27 26.20
C HIS A 76 28.79 -17.88 26.87
N GLY A 77 28.69 -17.90 28.21
CA GLY A 77 27.92 -16.93 29.01
C GLY A 77 28.51 -15.53 29.26
N GLU A 78 29.81 -15.28 29.14
CA GLU A 78 30.36 -13.94 29.43
C GLU A 78 30.32 -12.99 28.21
N GLN A 79 30.61 -13.51 27.01
CA GLN A 79 30.42 -12.77 25.75
C GLN A 79 28.94 -12.61 25.38
N ALA A 80 28.07 -13.51 25.84
CA ALA A 80 26.62 -13.42 25.68
C ALA A 80 26.03 -12.24 26.45
N CYS A 81 26.50 -11.97 27.68
CA CYS A 81 25.92 -10.96 28.57
C CYS A 81 26.32 -9.52 28.17
N GLU A 82 27.56 -9.30 27.74
CA GLU A 82 28.06 -7.99 27.30
C GLU A 82 27.57 -7.61 25.88
N MET A 83 27.49 -8.59 24.96
CA MET A 83 26.79 -8.41 23.70
C MET A 83 25.27 -8.27 23.91
N GLU A 84 24.64 -8.97 24.84
CA GLU A 84 23.21 -8.77 25.16
C GLU A 84 22.92 -7.31 25.57
N GLY A 85 23.79 -6.65 26.34
CA GLY A 85 23.56 -5.27 26.78
C GLY A 85 23.55 -4.23 25.64
N ILE A 86 24.56 -4.28 24.77
CA ILE A 86 24.78 -3.26 23.71
C ILE A 86 24.00 -3.60 22.42
N THR A 87 23.76 -4.89 22.16
CA THR A 87 23.08 -5.42 20.95
C THR A 87 21.55 -5.45 21.11
N ARG A 88 21.02 -5.66 22.33
CA ARG A 88 19.56 -5.66 22.59
C ARG A 88 18.94 -4.27 22.53
N ALA A 89 19.70 -3.21 22.83
CA ALA A 89 19.22 -1.83 22.75
C ALA A 89 19.30 -1.23 21.33
N THR A 90 20.42 -1.43 20.63
CA THR A 90 20.70 -0.71 19.37
C THR A 90 20.12 -1.40 18.13
N ALA A 91 19.96 -2.72 18.20
CA ALA A 91 19.75 -3.53 17.01
C ALA A 91 18.32 -4.12 16.98
N MET A 92 17.68 -4.42 18.13
CA MET A 92 16.22 -4.65 18.18
C MET A 92 15.40 -3.42 17.74
N ALA A 93 15.97 -2.22 17.84
CA ALA A 93 15.26 -0.97 17.56
C ALA A 93 15.37 -0.47 16.11
N SER A 94 16.21 -1.03 15.24
CA SER A 94 16.45 -0.48 13.88
C SER A 94 16.06 -1.41 12.73
N PHE A 95 16.20 -2.73 12.89
CA PHE A 95 15.76 -3.68 11.86
C PHE A 95 14.25 -3.93 11.90
N PHE A 96 13.71 -3.99 13.12
CA PHE A 96 12.31 -4.33 13.38
C PHE A 96 11.37 -3.13 13.35
N ASN A 97 11.90 -1.92 13.48
CA ASN A 97 11.12 -0.71 13.61
C ASN A 97 11.42 0.22 12.44
N HIS A 98 10.36 0.71 11.79
CA HIS A 98 10.47 1.69 10.72
C HIS A 98 10.82 3.08 11.28
N VAL A 99 11.24 4.03 10.43
CA VAL A 99 11.44 5.45 10.80
C VAL A 99 10.16 6.11 11.35
N TYR A 100 9.00 5.49 11.11
CA TYR A 100 7.71 5.91 11.67
C TYR A 100 7.41 5.33 13.07
N SER A 101 8.31 4.51 13.62
CA SER A 101 8.16 3.98 14.98
C SER A 101 8.47 5.07 15.99
N THR A 102 7.72 5.07 17.08
CA THR A 102 7.94 5.96 18.24
C THR A 102 7.93 5.15 19.53
N ASP A 103 8.36 5.75 20.64
CA ASP A 103 8.26 5.12 21.95
C ASP A 103 6.81 4.68 22.23
N GLY A 104 6.65 3.41 22.61
CA GLY A 104 5.34 2.79 22.84
C GLY A 104 4.60 2.29 21.58
N HIS A 105 5.01 2.70 20.38
CA HIS A 105 4.29 2.45 19.13
C HIS A 105 5.24 1.95 18.03
N ASN A 106 5.53 0.64 18.09
CA ASN A 106 6.52 -0.01 17.25
C ASN A 106 5.89 -0.57 15.96
N ILE A 107 5.94 0.19 14.87
CA ILE A 107 5.52 -0.28 13.55
C ILE A 107 6.64 -1.00 12.82
N LYS A 108 6.32 -2.11 12.15
CA LYS A 108 7.32 -2.98 11.54
C LYS A 108 7.77 -2.49 10.17
N THR A 109 8.98 -2.85 9.77
CA THR A 109 9.49 -2.54 8.42
C THR A 109 8.88 -3.48 7.37
N GLN A 110 8.82 -3.05 6.10
CA GLN A 110 8.41 -3.90 4.98
C GLN A 110 9.23 -5.18 4.91
N ARG A 111 10.55 -5.10 5.21
CA ARG A 111 11.45 -6.25 5.23
C ARG A 111 11.02 -7.29 6.27
N LEU A 112 10.57 -6.85 7.45
CA LEU A 112 10.00 -7.77 8.44
C LEU A 112 8.66 -8.35 7.98
N GLY A 113 7.80 -7.54 7.35
CA GLY A 113 6.53 -8.02 6.77
C GLY A 113 6.75 -9.18 5.79
N ARG A 114 7.72 -9.04 4.89
CA ARG A 114 8.14 -10.10 3.95
C ARG A 114 8.59 -11.36 4.67
N LEU A 115 9.41 -11.22 5.71
CA LEU A 115 9.90 -12.35 6.50
C LEU A 115 8.74 -13.09 7.18
N LEU A 116 7.80 -12.35 7.79
CA LEU A 116 6.66 -12.95 8.48
C LEU A 116 5.76 -13.73 7.51
N VAL A 117 5.48 -13.18 6.33
CA VAL A 117 4.69 -13.91 5.33
C VAL A 117 5.43 -15.15 4.81
N ALA A 118 6.75 -15.07 4.60
CA ALA A 118 7.54 -16.25 4.24
C ALA A 118 7.47 -17.35 5.30
N GLN A 119 7.48 -16.99 6.60
CA GLN A 119 7.31 -17.94 7.70
C GLN A 119 5.92 -18.59 7.69
N GLU A 120 4.86 -17.82 7.41
CA GLU A 120 3.52 -18.39 7.29
C GLU A 120 3.41 -19.36 6.10
N ILE A 121 4.00 -19.01 4.95
CA ILE A 121 4.07 -19.92 3.79
C ILE A 121 4.81 -21.19 4.16
N GLU A 122 5.99 -21.08 4.78
CA GLU A 122 6.78 -22.22 5.25
C GLU A 122 5.97 -23.12 6.20
N HIS A 123 5.28 -22.53 7.17
CA HIS A 123 4.42 -23.25 8.10
C HIS A 123 3.32 -24.05 7.38
N HIS A 124 2.57 -23.42 6.47
CA HIS A 124 1.53 -24.10 5.69
C HIS A 124 2.09 -25.20 4.77
N VAL A 125 3.28 -24.98 4.22
CA VAL A 125 3.99 -25.94 3.36
C VAL A 125 4.41 -27.16 4.18
N MET A 126 4.99 -26.96 5.36
CA MET A 126 5.51 -28.02 6.26
C MET A 126 4.40 -28.86 6.90
N GLU A 127 3.31 -28.25 7.35
CA GLU A 127 2.25 -28.96 8.07
C GLU A 127 1.32 -29.78 7.16
N SER A 128 1.65 -29.91 5.87
CA SER A 128 0.77 -30.52 4.87
C SER A 128 -0.63 -29.88 4.85
N ALA A 129 -0.70 -28.57 5.13
CA ALA A 129 -1.97 -27.87 5.27
C ALA A 129 -2.75 -27.86 3.95
N SER A 130 -4.08 -27.86 4.05
CA SER A 130 -4.97 -27.71 2.90
C SER A 130 -4.83 -26.30 2.31
N PRO A 131 -5.03 -26.08 0.99
CA PRO A 131 -5.03 -24.74 0.40
C PRO A 131 -5.87 -23.70 1.14
N GLU A 132 -7.00 -24.12 1.71
CA GLU A 132 -7.91 -23.27 2.48
C GLU A 132 -7.23 -22.63 3.71
N SER A 133 -6.16 -23.23 4.24
CA SER A 133 -5.39 -22.65 5.34
C SER A 133 -4.67 -21.37 4.94
N LEU A 134 -4.33 -21.18 3.66
CA LEU A 134 -3.69 -19.95 3.18
C LEU A 134 -4.58 -18.72 3.41
N LYS A 135 -5.90 -18.90 3.42
CA LYS A 135 -6.85 -17.84 3.76
C LYS A 135 -6.80 -17.41 5.22
N GLN A 136 -6.11 -18.13 6.10
CA GLN A 136 -5.89 -17.72 7.49
C GLN A 136 -4.96 -16.50 7.61
N VAL A 137 -4.24 -16.18 6.52
CA VAL A 137 -3.30 -15.07 6.45
C VAL A 137 -3.79 -14.06 5.42
N GLY A 138 -3.82 -12.79 5.81
CA GLY A 138 -4.23 -11.70 4.92
C GLY A 138 -3.48 -10.41 5.19
N LEU A 139 -3.39 -9.57 4.16
CA LEU A 139 -2.84 -8.22 4.22
C LEU A 139 -3.94 -7.20 3.96
N VAL A 140 -3.99 -6.17 4.79
CA VAL A 140 -4.79 -4.96 4.55
C VAL A 140 -3.83 -3.82 4.29
N ALA A 141 -3.75 -3.37 3.05
CA ALA A 141 -2.93 -2.23 2.61
C ALA A 141 -3.68 -0.91 2.82
N PHE A 142 -2.92 0.12 3.19
CA PHE A 142 -3.36 1.48 3.42
C PHE A 142 -2.43 2.46 2.72
N ASP A 143 -3.00 3.53 2.17
CA ASP A 143 -2.26 4.57 1.48
C ASP A 143 -2.91 5.92 1.75
N MET A 144 -2.10 6.86 2.23
CA MET A 144 -2.60 8.15 2.66
C MET A 144 -3.09 9.00 1.47
N ASN A 145 -4.24 9.65 1.65
CA ASN A 145 -4.80 10.54 0.65
C ASN A 145 -4.12 11.90 0.72
N GLY A 146 -3.63 12.38 -0.43
CA GLY A 146 -3.14 13.75 -0.57
C GLY A 146 -1.81 14.04 0.16
N THR A 147 -1.00 13.02 0.47
CA THR A 147 0.28 13.17 1.16
C THR A 147 1.19 14.19 0.50
N ARG A 148 1.30 14.19 -0.84
CA ARG A 148 2.08 15.18 -1.58
C ARG A 148 1.58 16.60 -1.35
N SER A 149 0.26 16.81 -1.42
CA SER A 149 -0.38 18.09 -1.17
C SER A 149 -0.16 18.55 0.28
N ILE A 150 -0.33 17.64 1.24
CA ILE A 150 -0.09 17.90 2.67
C ILE A 150 1.38 18.24 2.92
N ARG A 151 2.32 17.55 2.28
CA ARG A 151 3.74 17.88 2.35
C ARG A 151 4.05 19.27 1.81
N GLU A 152 3.40 19.69 0.73
CA GLU A 152 3.52 21.06 0.20
C GLU A 152 2.91 22.12 1.15
N LEU A 153 1.91 21.73 1.95
CA LEU A 153 1.24 22.59 2.94
C LEU A 153 2.08 22.77 4.20
N VAL A 154 2.48 21.67 4.85
CA VAL A 154 3.08 21.69 6.20
C VAL A 154 4.58 21.41 6.22
N GLY A 155 5.18 21.04 5.09
CA GLY A 155 6.59 20.70 4.98
C GLY A 155 6.91 19.25 5.35
N HIS A 156 8.12 18.82 5.03
CA HIS A 156 8.55 17.42 5.17
C HIS A 156 8.53 16.94 6.64
N THR A 157 9.06 17.74 7.58
CA THR A 157 9.13 17.39 9.01
C THR A 157 7.74 17.14 9.61
N LYS A 158 6.78 18.04 9.37
CA LYS A 158 5.41 17.87 9.88
C LYS A 158 4.68 16.71 9.20
N THR A 159 4.98 16.43 7.93
CA THR A 159 4.48 15.23 7.25
C THR A 159 5.01 13.97 7.90
N GLY A 160 6.28 13.94 8.30
CA GLY A 160 6.86 12.82 9.05
C GLY A 160 6.15 12.57 10.38
N VAL A 161 5.88 13.63 11.16
CA VAL A 161 5.12 13.53 12.42
C VAL A 161 3.69 13.02 12.18
N LEU A 162 3.06 13.43 11.09
CA LEU A 162 1.73 12.95 10.70
C LEU A 162 1.76 11.44 10.38
N LEU A 163 2.73 10.98 9.59
CA LEU A 163 2.89 9.57 9.26
C LEU A 163 3.22 8.72 10.50
N GLN A 164 4.00 9.24 11.44
CA GLN A 164 4.20 8.64 12.77
C GLN A 164 2.88 8.54 13.56
N GLY A 165 2.01 9.56 13.48
CA GLY A 165 0.68 9.53 14.08
C GLY A 165 -0.22 8.45 13.47
N ILE A 166 -0.15 8.22 12.16
CA ILE A 166 -0.85 7.10 11.50
C ILE A 166 -0.31 5.76 12.01
N ALA A 167 1.02 5.59 12.03
CA ALA A 167 1.66 4.39 12.56
C ALA A 167 1.26 4.11 14.02
N ARG A 168 1.12 5.16 14.84
CA ARG A 168 0.59 5.06 16.20
C ARG A 168 -0.82 4.49 16.21
N VAL A 169 -1.75 5.05 15.44
CA VAL A 169 -3.14 4.55 15.39
C VAL A 169 -3.19 3.08 14.98
N LEU A 170 -2.35 2.66 14.02
CA LEU A 170 -2.28 1.27 13.58
C LEU A 170 -1.71 0.31 14.64
N THR A 171 -0.84 0.80 15.52
CA THR A 171 -0.16 0.01 16.56
C THR A 171 -0.83 0.09 17.94
N GLU A 172 -1.83 0.96 18.11
CA GLU A 172 -2.54 1.18 19.37
C GLU A 172 -3.30 -0.08 19.82
N LYS A 173 -2.87 -0.65 20.95
CA LYS A 173 -3.40 -1.91 21.49
C LYS A 173 -4.83 -1.76 22.00
N GLU A 174 -5.13 -0.61 22.59
CA GLU A 174 -6.43 -0.32 23.20
C GLU A 174 -7.45 0.27 22.22
N SER A 175 -7.11 0.33 20.92
CA SER A 175 -8.06 0.83 19.92
C SER A 175 -9.23 -0.15 19.73
N SER A 176 -10.43 0.39 19.47
CA SER A 176 -11.64 -0.42 19.28
C SER A 176 -11.49 -1.48 18.19
N THR A 177 -10.87 -1.11 17.07
CA THR A 177 -10.57 -2.01 15.95
C THR A 177 -9.61 -3.12 16.39
N ARG A 178 -8.54 -2.79 17.12
CA ARG A 178 -7.55 -3.77 17.59
C ARG A 178 -8.17 -4.76 18.58
N LEU A 179 -8.89 -4.26 19.59
CA LEU A 179 -9.58 -5.09 20.57
C LEU A 179 -10.64 -6.00 19.93
N TRP A 180 -11.35 -5.49 18.91
CA TRP A 180 -12.29 -6.30 18.15
C TRP A 180 -11.60 -7.44 17.40
N LEU A 181 -10.49 -7.18 16.71
CA LEU A 181 -9.72 -8.22 16.00
C LEU A 181 -9.18 -9.28 16.98
N GLU A 182 -8.60 -8.87 18.10
CA GLU A 182 -8.05 -9.79 19.11
C GLU A 182 -9.14 -10.66 19.75
N ARG A 183 -10.34 -10.11 20.00
CA ARG A 183 -11.50 -10.90 20.46
C ARG A 183 -11.98 -11.94 19.45
N ASN A 184 -11.71 -11.72 18.16
CA ASN A 184 -11.97 -12.70 17.11
C ASN A 184 -10.79 -13.68 16.90
N GLY A 185 -9.82 -13.69 17.81
CA GLY A 185 -8.67 -14.60 17.74
C GLY A 185 -7.67 -14.25 16.65
N LEU A 186 -7.64 -12.99 16.21
CA LEU A 186 -6.73 -12.54 15.16
C LEU A 186 -5.47 -11.91 15.75
N HIS A 187 -4.33 -12.37 15.27
CA HIS A 187 -3.06 -11.70 15.48
C HIS A 187 -2.87 -10.62 14.42
N VAL A 188 -2.52 -9.41 14.86
CA VAL A 188 -2.44 -8.22 14.02
C VAL A 188 -1.03 -7.64 14.08
N THR A 189 -0.38 -7.49 12.92
CA THR A 189 0.98 -6.94 12.81
C THR A 189 1.00 -5.75 11.85
N PRO A 190 1.13 -4.51 12.35
CA PRO A 190 1.30 -3.33 11.52
C PRO A 190 2.68 -3.24 10.88
N ILE A 191 2.71 -2.89 9.60
CA ILE A 191 3.88 -2.83 8.73
C ILE A 191 3.87 -1.49 7.99
N ALA A 192 5.00 -0.83 7.88
CA ALA A 192 5.22 0.25 6.93
C ALA A 192 5.73 -0.36 5.62
N THR A 193 5.00 -0.14 4.52
CA THR A 193 5.30 -0.74 3.21
C THR A 193 5.96 0.23 2.24
N GLY A 194 5.82 1.54 2.48
CA GLY A 194 6.37 2.59 1.64
C GLY A 194 6.49 3.93 2.37
N GLY A 195 6.54 5.02 1.60
CA GLY A 195 6.65 6.37 2.15
C GLY A 195 5.39 6.79 2.91
N ASP A 196 4.23 6.66 2.29
CA ASP A 196 2.92 6.96 2.88
C ASP A 196 1.97 5.77 2.87
N GLU A 197 2.56 4.59 2.70
CA GLU A 197 1.90 3.31 2.56
C GLU A 197 2.19 2.44 3.79
N PHE A 198 1.13 1.80 4.29
CA PHE A 198 1.16 0.93 5.44
C PHE A 198 0.39 -0.35 5.12
N ALA A 199 0.64 -1.41 5.87
CA ALA A 199 -0.15 -2.63 5.82
C ALA A 199 -0.40 -3.18 7.22
N ILE A 200 -1.45 -3.97 7.34
CA ILE A 200 -1.74 -4.79 8.51
C ILE A 200 -1.71 -6.25 8.05
N LEU A 201 -0.76 -7.02 8.56
CA LEU A 201 -0.76 -8.47 8.43
C LEU A 201 -1.69 -9.07 9.50
N LEU A 202 -2.70 -9.79 9.06
CA LEU A 202 -3.66 -10.50 9.87
C LEU A 202 -3.37 -11.99 9.79
N ARG A 203 -3.39 -12.66 10.94
CA ARG A 203 -3.31 -14.11 11.05
C ARG A 203 -4.41 -14.60 11.97
N GLY A 204 -5.19 -15.57 11.51
CA GLY A 204 -6.28 -16.17 12.27
C GLY A 204 -6.14 -17.68 12.38
N ASN A 205 -6.93 -18.28 13.25
CA ASN A 205 -7.04 -19.75 13.35
C ASN A 205 -8.10 -20.32 12.38
N SER A 206 -8.70 -19.47 11.55
CA SER A 206 -9.77 -19.81 10.62
C SER A 206 -9.64 -18.92 9.37
N PRO A 207 -10.14 -19.39 8.21
CA PRO A 207 -10.11 -18.59 6.97
C PRO A 207 -10.67 -17.18 7.18
N LEU A 208 -9.92 -16.17 6.75
CA LEU A 208 -10.32 -14.78 6.80
C LEU A 208 -11.29 -14.50 5.66
N SER A 209 -12.52 -14.12 6.00
CA SER A 209 -13.48 -13.73 4.97
C SER A 209 -13.17 -12.35 4.39
N ASN A 210 -13.63 -12.11 3.16
CA ASN A 210 -13.52 -10.79 2.55
C ASN A 210 -14.24 -9.72 3.38
N GLU A 211 -15.38 -10.04 3.99
CA GLU A 211 -16.12 -9.11 4.86
C GLU A 211 -15.29 -8.71 6.08
N LEU A 212 -14.60 -9.66 6.71
CA LEU A 212 -13.72 -9.40 7.85
C LEU A 212 -12.55 -8.49 7.45
N LEU A 213 -11.90 -8.77 6.31
CA LEU A 213 -10.81 -7.95 5.79
C LEU A 213 -11.26 -6.52 5.45
N GLN A 214 -12.42 -6.37 4.80
CA GLN A 214 -12.99 -5.06 4.48
C GLN A 214 -13.39 -4.30 5.76
N ALA A 215 -14.02 -4.97 6.73
CA ALA A 215 -14.36 -4.38 8.02
C ALA A 215 -13.11 -3.94 8.81
N THR A 216 -12.02 -4.70 8.71
CA THR A 216 -10.73 -4.33 9.31
C THR A 216 -10.18 -3.04 8.68
N GLY A 217 -10.15 -2.97 7.34
CA GLY A 217 -9.73 -1.78 6.62
C GLY A 217 -10.58 -0.55 6.96
N ALA A 218 -11.90 -0.70 6.97
CA ALA A 218 -12.83 0.37 7.32
C ALA A 218 -12.67 0.83 8.78
N GLY A 219 -12.46 -0.11 9.71
CA GLY A 219 -12.25 0.20 11.13
C GLY A 219 -10.99 1.04 11.37
N TYR A 220 -9.87 0.69 10.74
CA TYR A 220 -8.65 1.49 10.83
C TYR A 220 -8.75 2.82 10.06
N GLN A 221 -9.40 2.82 8.89
CA GLN A 221 -9.67 4.04 8.13
C GLN A 221 -10.45 5.05 8.98
N GLN A 222 -11.50 4.61 9.68
CA GLN A 222 -12.29 5.44 10.58
C GLN A 222 -11.47 5.91 11.79
N ALA A 223 -10.71 5.00 12.43
CA ALA A 223 -9.86 5.35 13.56
C ALA A 223 -8.82 6.44 13.22
N ILE A 224 -8.24 6.39 12.02
CA ILE A 224 -7.31 7.41 11.52
C ILE A 224 -8.04 8.74 11.29
N ALA A 225 -9.22 8.71 10.68
CA ALA A 225 -10.01 9.91 10.40
C ALA A 225 -10.49 10.62 11.68
N ASP A 226 -10.81 9.84 12.72
CA ASP A 226 -11.32 10.37 13.99
C ASP A 226 -10.24 10.73 15.01
N ASP A 227 -8.98 10.34 14.78
CA ASP A 227 -7.91 10.59 15.74
C ASP A 227 -7.73 12.10 16.00
N PRO A 228 -7.89 12.56 17.25
CA PRO A 228 -7.93 13.98 17.57
C PRO A 228 -6.58 14.68 17.38
N ILE A 229 -5.47 13.94 17.40
CA ILE A 229 -4.12 14.47 17.21
C ILE A 229 -3.85 14.60 15.72
N LEU A 230 -4.22 13.60 14.91
CA LEU A 230 -4.13 13.66 13.46
C LEU A 230 -5.01 14.77 12.89
N ARG A 231 -6.24 14.96 13.37
CA ARG A 231 -7.13 16.05 12.91
C ARG A 231 -6.53 17.45 13.14
N LYS A 232 -5.71 17.62 14.19
CA LYS A 232 -5.05 18.90 14.51
C LYS A 232 -3.69 19.07 13.83
N SER A 233 -3.20 18.06 13.10
CA SER A 233 -1.86 18.07 12.51
C SER A 233 -1.72 19.03 11.32
N VAL A 234 -2.83 19.35 10.64
CA VAL A 234 -2.86 20.28 9.51
C VAL A 234 -3.83 21.43 9.83
N ASN A 235 -3.29 22.63 10.08
CA ASN A 235 -4.08 23.84 10.31
C ASN A 235 -4.09 24.71 9.05
N LEU A 236 -5.24 24.75 8.36
CA LEU A 236 -5.42 25.53 7.14
C LEU A 236 -5.71 27.02 7.39
N ASN A 237 -6.11 27.39 8.62
CA ASN A 237 -6.51 28.75 8.99
C ASN A 237 -5.31 29.70 9.24
N GLN A 238 -4.09 29.28 8.96
CA GLN A 238 -2.92 30.11 9.16
C GLN A 238 -2.83 31.20 8.06
N PRO A 239 -2.57 32.48 8.39
CA PRO A 239 -2.60 33.56 7.39
C PRO A 239 -1.69 33.36 6.18
N HIS A 240 -0.52 32.73 6.38
CA HIS A 240 0.41 32.42 5.29
C HIS A 240 -0.11 31.32 4.34
N MET A 241 -1.03 30.47 4.80
CA MET A 241 -1.69 29.46 3.96
C MET A 241 -2.67 30.14 3.00
N HIS A 242 -3.46 31.10 3.46
CA HIS A 242 -4.31 31.89 2.57
C HIS A 242 -3.48 32.75 1.59
N ALA A 243 -2.34 33.31 2.03
CA ALA A 243 -1.46 34.07 1.13
C ALA A 243 -0.85 33.19 0.00
N LYS A 244 -0.58 31.92 0.29
CA LYS A 244 -0.01 30.96 -0.67
C LYS A 244 -1.06 30.38 -1.64
N PHE A 245 -2.35 30.49 -1.31
CA PHE A 245 -3.44 29.87 -2.05
C PHE A 245 -4.42 30.92 -2.58
N LYS A 246 -4.44 31.13 -3.90
CA LYS A 246 -5.36 32.05 -4.58
C LYS A 246 -6.84 31.65 -4.49
N GLU A 247 -7.11 30.40 -4.15
CA GLU A 247 -8.47 29.84 -4.03
C GLU A 247 -8.81 29.60 -2.55
N PRO A 248 -10.10 29.68 -2.17
CA PRO A 248 -10.53 29.37 -0.81
C PRO A 248 -10.19 27.92 -0.44
N LEU A 249 -9.49 27.78 0.69
CA LEU A 249 -9.18 26.51 1.33
C LEU A 249 -10.42 25.97 2.07
N PRO A 250 -10.54 24.64 2.23
CA PRO A 250 -11.56 24.09 3.12
C PRO A 250 -11.26 24.47 4.58
N ASP A 251 -12.29 24.47 5.42
CA ASP A 251 -12.16 24.78 6.86
C ASP A 251 -11.24 23.78 7.58
N GLU A 252 -11.26 22.52 7.14
CA GLU A 252 -10.47 21.43 7.71
C GLU A 252 -9.82 20.57 6.61
N CYS A 253 -8.67 19.97 6.94
CA CYS A 253 -7.99 18.96 6.12
C CYS A 253 -8.02 17.61 6.85
N PRO A 254 -9.06 16.77 6.66
CA PRO A 254 -9.12 15.49 7.33
C PRO A 254 -7.99 14.58 6.87
N ILE A 255 -7.35 13.91 7.83
CA ILE A 255 -6.36 12.88 7.54
C ILE A 255 -7.13 11.62 7.18
N THR A 256 -6.98 11.17 5.94
CA THR A 256 -7.69 10.01 5.42
C THR A 256 -6.74 9.08 4.71
N VAL A 257 -7.03 7.79 4.77
CA VAL A 257 -6.34 6.74 4.04
C VAL A 257 -7.34 6.03 3.13
N ALA A 258 -6.89 5.52 2.00
CA ALA A 258 -7.60 4.48 1.27
C ALA A 258 -7.11 3.11 1.76
N HIS A 259 -7.96 2.09 1.67
CA HIS A 259 -7.58 0.73 2.05
C HIS A 259 -8.00 -0.30 1.00
N GLY A 260 -7.28 -1.42 0.97
CA GLY A 260 -7.60 -2.61 0.20
C GLY A 260 -7.01 -3.83 0.90
N ALA A 261 -7.53 -5.02 0.61
CA ALA A 261 -7.09 -6.22 1.33
C ALA A 261 -7.06 -7.43 0.41
N ALA A 262 -6.20 -8.39 0.75
CA ALA A 262 -6.08 -9.67 0.06
C ALA A 262 -5.65 -10.77 1.02
N THR A 263 -6.07 -12.00 0.75
CA THR A 263 -5.55 -13.21 1.41
C THR A 263 -4.36 -13.79 0.67
N LEU A 264 -3.61 -14.67 1.34
CA LEU A 264 -2.38 -15.24 0.79
C LEU A 264 -2.63 -16.13 -0.45
N ASP A 265 -3.75 -16.86 -0.49
CA ASP A 265 -4.18 -17.63 -1.67
C ASP A 265 -4.44 -16.73 -2.88
N GLU A 266 -5.08 -15.58 -2.69
CA GLU A 266 -5.26 -14.59 -3.75
C GLU A 266 -3.91 -14.08 -4.28
N GLY A 267 -2.94 -13.88 -3.38
CA GLY A 267 -1.58 -13.50 -3.75
C GLY A 267 -0.84 -14.58 -4.55
N ILE A 268 -1.02 -15.85 -4.18
CA ILE A 268 -0.47 -17.00 -4.90
C ILE A 268 -1.07 -17.09 -6.31
N LEU A 269 -2.41 -17.00 -6.43
CA LEU A 269 -3.10 -17.02 -7.72
C LEU A 269 -2.64 -15.85 -8.60
N TRP A 270 -2.55 -14.65 -8.04
CA TRP A 270 -2.08 -13.48 -8.77
C TRP A 270 -0.64 -13.63 -9.25
N ALA A 271 0.25 -14.13 -8.38
CA ALA A 271 1.65 -14.35 -8.74
C ALA A 271 1.83 -15.40 -9.85
N ARG A 272 0.87 -16.33 -9.99
CA ARG A 272 0.80 -17.27 -11.12
C ARG A 272 0.23 -16.64 -12.39
N GLU A 273 -0.78 -15.76 -12.29
CA GLU A 273 -1.46 -15.17 -13.45
C GLU A 273 -0.67 -14.07 -14.15
N GLN A 274 0.21 -13.35 -13.46
CA GLN A 274 1.05 -12.29 -14.05
C GLN A 274 2.16 -12.82 -15.00
N ASP A 275 2.06 -14.09 -15.37
CA ASP A 275 3.14 -14.86 -15.97
C ASP A 275 2.89 -15.25 -17.43
N ASP A 276 2.02 -14.49 -18.09
CA ASP A 276 1.45 -14.81 -19.41
C ASP A 276 2.41 -14.59 -20.61
N ASP A 277 3.66 -14.16 -20.41
CA ASP A 277 4.55 -13.80 -21.53
C ASP A 277 5.81 -14.68 -21.78
N ASP A 278 6.23 -15.63 -20.92
CA ASP A 278 7.08 -16.80 -21.31
C ASP A 278 7.66 -17.65 -20.15
N HIS A 279 7.42 -17.36 -18.86
CA HIS A 279 8.26 -17.94 -17.80
C HIS A 279 7.55 -18.31 -16.51
N ARG A 280 6.91 -19.49 -16.44
CA ARG A 280 6.37 -20.17 -15.22
C ARG A 280 7.15 -19.90 -13.91
N LEU A 281 7.00 -18.73 -13.29
CA LEU A 281 7.97 -18.16 -12.36
C LEU A 281 7.69 -18.50 -10.91
N LEU A 282 6.56 -19.13 -10.56
CA LEU A 282 6.41 -19.79 -9.25
C LEU A 282 6.99 -21.21 -9.26
N LEU A 283 7.42 -21.71 -10.45
CA LEU A 283 7.70 -23.12 -10.72
C LEU A 283 8.79 -23.32 -11.79
N ASN A 284 9.70 -22.36 -11.98
CA ASN A 284 10.85 -22.58 -12.84
C ASN A 284 11.82 -23.51 -12.09
N GLY A 285 12.47 -24.42 -12.81
CA GLY A 285 13.32 -25.46 -12.21
C GLY A 285 14.42 -24.92 -11.28
N ASP A 286 14.81 -23.66 -11.48
CA ASP A 286 15.93 -22.97 -10.81
C ASP A 286 15.47 -21.93 -9.75
N GLU A 287 14.17 -21.79 -9.49
CA GLU A 287 13.69 -20.83 -8.47
C GLU A 287 13.93 -21.35 -7.04
N SER A 288 14.43 -20.50 -6.15
CA SER A 288 14.54 -20.83 -4.73
C SER A 288 13.22 -20.62 -3.96
N PHE A 289 13.00 -21.37 -2.87
CA PHE A 289 11.83 -21.20 -2.00
C PHE A 289 11.68 -19.76 -1.46
N THR A 290 12.79 -19.06 -1.22
CA THR A 290 12.79 -17.68 -0.72
C THR A 290 12.28 -16.69 -1.77
N GLU A 291 12.64 -16.90 -3.03
CA GLU A 291 12.16 -16.07 -4.15
C GLU A 291 10.67 -16.28 -4.40
N ALA A 292 10.20 -17.53 -4.34
CA ALA A 292 8.78 -17.85 -4.44
C ALA A 292 7.98 -17.16 -3.33
N CYS A 293 8.44 -17.21 -2.07
CA CYS A 293 7.80 -16.52 -0.96
C CYS A 293 7.77 -14.99 -1.17
N ALA A 294 8.84 -14.40 -1.71
CA ALA A 294 8.89 -12.97 -1.99
C ALA A 294 7.89 -12.56 -3.09
N LYS A 295 7.72 -13.38 -4.13
CA LYS A 295 6.71 -13.17 -5.18
C LYS A 295 5.30 -13.28 -4.64
N ILE A 296 5.03 -14.27 -3.79
CA ILE A 296 3.72 -14.44 -3.15
C ILE A 296 3.39 -13.24 -2.26
N TYR A 297 4.35 -12.76 -1.44
CA TYR A 297 4.16 -11.55 -0.66
C TYR A 297 3.86 -10.34 -1.55
N ALA A 298 4.64 -10.15 -2.62
CA ALA A 298 4.45 -9.06 -3.57
C ALA A 298 3.06 -9.14 -4.23
N GLY A 299 2.66 -10.32 -4.70
CA GLY A 299 1.36 -10.54 -5.31
C GLY A 299 0.20 -10.29 -4.34
N THR A 300 0.33 -10.72 -3.08
CA THR A 300 -0.66 -10.43 -2.04
C THR A 300 -0.81 -8.92 -1.84
N LEU A 301 0.32 -8.19 -1.78
CA LEU A 301 0.33 -6.75 -1.66
C LEU A 301 -0.26 -6.07 -2.90
N ASP A 302 0.07 -6.53 -4.11
CA ASP A 302 -0.41 -5.96 -5.37
C ASP A 302 -1.93 -6.12 -5.56
N VAL A 303 -2.50 -7.25 -5.12
CA VAL A 303 -3.96 -7.44 -5.07
C VAL A 303 -4.60 -6.47 -4.08
N ALA A 304 -4.04 -6.35 -2.87
CA ALA A 304 -4.52 -5.42 -1.86
C ALA A 304 -4.43 -3.95 -2.35
N ASP A 305 -3.31 -3.57 -2.94
CA ASP A 305 -3.04 -2.24 -3.52
C ASP A 305 -3.98 -1.93 -4.69
N SER A 306 -4.27 -2.91 -5.54
CA SER A 306 -5.22 -2.75 -6.64
C SER A 306 -6.62 -2.42 -6.12
N ARG A 307 -7.05 -3.07 -5.04
CA ARG A 307 -8.33 -2.80 -4.35
C ARG A 307 -8.29 -1.44 -3.63
N GLN A 308 -7.18 -1.11 -2.99
CA GLN A 308 -6.94 0.18 -2.36
C GLN A 308 -6.98 1.33 -3.37
N LYS A 309 -6.36 1.18 -4.54
CA LYS A 309 -6.43 2.16 -5.64
C LYS A 309 -7.86 2.36 -6.13
N LYS A 310 -8.68 1.29 -6.20
CA LYS A 310 -10.12 1.41 -6.51
C LYS A 310 -10.86 2.18 -5.42
N ASN A 311 -10.61 1.88 -4.14
CA ASN A 311 -11.17 2.62 -2.99
C ASN A 311 -10.77 4.11 -3.04
N LYS A 312 -9.49 4.41 -3.27
CA LYS A 312 -8.95 5.78 -3.42
C LYS A 312 -9.62 6.55 -4.56
N ARG A 313 -9.85 5.91 -5.71
CA ARG A 313 -10.56 6.51 -6.85
C ARG A 313 -12.02 6.81 -6.51
N ALA A 314 -12.71 5.88 -5.86
CA ALA A 314 -14.10 6.06 -5.43
C ALA A 314 -14.21 7.22 -4.42
N PHE A 315 -13.32 7.27 -3.42
CA PHE A 315 -13.21 8.37 -2.47
C PHE A 315 -13.02 9.71 -3.18
N LYS A 316 -12.05 9.82 -4.08
CA LYS A 316 -11.80 11.06 -4.85
C LYS A 316 -13.02 11.50 -5.66
N LYS A 317 -13.72 10.56 -6.30
CA LYS A 317 -14.94 10.87 -7.08
C LYS A 317 -16.06 11.37 -6.19
N HIS A 318 -16.29 10.73 -5.05
CA HIS A 318 -17.29 11.17 -4.07
C HIS A 318 -16.93 12.56 -3.53
N LEU A 319 -15.68 12.76 -3.14
CA LEU A 319 -15.18 14.02 -2.60
C LEU A 319 -15.33 15.19 -3.57
N ALA A 320 -15.09 14.97 -4.87
CA ALA A 320 -15.29 15.99 -5.91
C ALA A 320 -16.74 16.52 -5.95
N THR A 321 -17.71 15.71 -5.52
CA THR A 321 -19.13 16.10 -5.44
C THR A 321 -19.53 16.67 -4.08
N THR A 322 -19.01 16.13 -2.97
CA THR A 322 -19.45 16.51 -1.62
C THR A 322 -18.63 17.61 -0.98
N ASN A 323 -17.33 17.69 -1.29
CA ASN A 323 -16.45 18.76 -0.81
C ASN A 323 -15.41 19.13 -1.90
N PRO A 324 -15.79 19.95 -2.89
CA PRO A 324 -14.93 20.31 -4.01
C PRO A 324 -13.65 21.07 -3.62
N GLN A 325 -13.66 21.79 -2.49
CA GLN A 325 -12.47 22.48 -1.97
C GLN A 325 -11.44 21.48 -1.46
N LEU A 326 -11.89 20.50 -0.66
CA LEU A 326 -11.02 19.43 -0.18
C LEU A 326 -10.57 18.51 -1.32
N ALA A 327 -11.43 18.22 -2.29
CA ALA A 327 -11.05 17.47 -3.48
C ALA A 327 -9.89 18.14 -4.21
N ARG A 328 -10.01 19.44 -4.50
CA ARG A 328 -8.94 20.23 -5.11
C ARG A 328 -7.67 20.19 -4.28
N LEU A 329 -7.77 20.38 -2.97
CA LEU A 329 -6.63 20.36 -2.06
C LEU A 329 -5.87 19.02 -2.12
N LEU A 330 -6.56 17.88 -2.03
CA LEU A 330 -5.93 16.55 -2.00
C LEU A 330 -5.45 16.06 -3.38
N THR A 331 -5.95 16.65 -4.46
CA THR A 331 -5.45 16.40 -5.82
C THR A 331 -4.36 17.38 -6.25
N ARG A 332 -4.08 18.39 -5.43
CA ARG A 332 -3.15 19.47 -5.76
C ARG A 332 -1.72 18.96 -5.75
N THR A 333 -1.08 19.00 -6.90
CA THR A 333 0.37 18.86 -7.02
C THR A 333 0.91 20.05 -7.80
N ARG A 334 2.16 20.45 -7.59
CA ARG A 334 2.80 21.49 -8.42
C ARG A 334 2.65 21.23 -9.94
N GLU A 335 2.62 19.97 -10.31
CA GLU A 335 2.39 19.50 -11.67
C GLU A 335 0.91 19.63 -12.11
N SER A 336 -0.05 19.38 -11.22
CA SER A 336 -1.46 19.64 -11.50
C SER A 336 -1.73 21.14 -11.65
N GLN A 337 -0.99 22.00 -10.94
CA GLN A 337 -1.09 23.46 -11.10
C GLN A 337 -0.56 23.91 -12.45
N ASP A 338 0.59 23.38 -12.89
CA ASP A 338 1.15 23.65 -14.22
C ASP A 338 0.18 23.20 -15.32
N LEU A 339 -0.34 21.97 -15.22
CA LEU A 339 -1.31 21.43 -16.16
C LEU A 339 -2.62 22.22 -16.19
N MET A 340 -3.14 22.65 -15.02
CA MET A 340 -4.36 23.47 -14.97
C MET A 340 -4.15 24.87 -15.52
N SER A 341 -2.98 25.49 -15.29
CA SER A 341 -2.61 26.76 -15.91
C SER A 341 -2.58 26.61 -17.42
N ARG A 342 -1.87 25.60 -17.93
CA ARG A 342 -1.77 25.31 -19.37
C ARG A 342 -3.14 25.00 -19.99
N LEU A 343 -4.03 24.32 -19.27
CA LEU A 343 -5.39 24.06 -19.72
C LEU A 343 -6.24 25.34 -19.78
N GLN A 344 -6.11 26.24 -18.80
CA GLN A 344 -6.80 27.53 -18.79
C GLN A 344 -6.28 28.43 -19.92
N ASP A 345 -4.97 28.49 -20.11
CA ASP A 345 -4.32 29.23 -21.20
C ASP A 345 -4.79 28.69 -22.56
N GLY A 346 -4.86 27.36 -22.71
CA GLY A 346 -5.40 26.71 -23.90
C GLY A 346 -6.88 27.02 -24.14
N LYS A 347 -7.72 27.03 -23.10
CA LYS A 347 -9.13 27.41 -23.21
C LYS A 347 -9.32 28.87 -23.61
N ALA A 348 -8.52 29.77 -23.04
CA ALA A 348 -8.52 31.18 -23.39
C ALA A 348 -8.13 31.38 -24.86
N LEU A 349 -7.09 30.67 -25.31
CA LEU A 349 -6.67 30.69 -26.72
C LEU A 349 -7.79 30.23 -27.66
N VAL A 350 -8.42 29.09 -27.38
CA VAL A 350 -9.53 28.57 -28.19
C VAL A 350 -10.71 29.54 -28.21
N THR A 351 -11.05 30.13 -27.06
CA THR A 351 -12.16 31.09 -26.95
C THR A 351 -11.87 32.36 -27.76
N ASN A 352 -10.64 32.88 -27.69
CA ASN A 352 -10.21 34.03 -28.48
C ASN A 352 -10.24 33.70 -29.98
N SER A 353 -9.71 32.55 -30.39
CA SER A 353 -9.75 32.11 -31.80
C SER A 353 -11.18 31.97 -32.32
N LEU A 354 -12.10 31.41 -31.54
CA LEU A 354 -13.51 31.31 -31.91
C LEU A 354 -14.18 32.69 -32.02
N THR A 355 -13.82 33.63 -31.14
CA THR A 355 -14.32 35.01 -31.19
C THR A 355 -13.84 35.71 -32.46
N THR A 356 -12.55 35.62 -32.78
CA THR A 356 -11.98 36.19 -34.02
C THR A 356 -12.57 35.57 -35.27
N LEU A 357 -12.76 34.24 -35.30
CA LEU A 357 -13.40 33.57 -36.44
C LEU A 357 -14.85 34.04 -36.64
N ARG A 358 -15.58 34.26 -35.55
CA ARG A 358 -16.94 34.80 -35.61
C ARG A 358 -16.95 36.22 -36.18
N GLU A 359 -16.06 37.09 -35.71
CA GLU A 359 -15.93 38.46 -36.23
C GLU A 359 -15.58 38.48 -37.73
N LEU A 360 -14.63 37.64 -38.16
CA LEU A 360 -14.28 37.50 -39.58
C LEU A 360 -15.45 36.98 -40.41
N PHE A 361 -16.23 36.04 -39.88
CA PHE A 361 -17.41 35.52 -40.55
C PHE A 361 -18.51 36.59 -40.69
N GLU A 362 -18.75 37.38 -39.65
CA GLU A 362 -19.69 38.51 -39.67
C GLU A 362 -19.25 39.60 -40.66
N GLN A 363 -17.95 39.89 -40.75
CA GLN A 363 -17.38 40.78 -41.77
C GLN A 363 -17.57 40.22 -43.18
N PHE A 364 -17.28 38.94 -43.39
CA PHE A 364 -17.49 38.28 -44.69
C PHE A 364 -18.96 38.31 -45.12
N GLN A 365 -19.90 38.05 -44.20
CA GLN A 365 -21.33 38.15 -44.48
C GLN A 365 -21.80 39.57 -44.80
N THR A 366 -21.13 40.58 -44.26
CA THR A 366 -21.44 41.99 -44.54
C THR A 366 -20.93 42.37 -45.93
N TRP A 367 -19.65 42.08 -46.21
CA TRP A 367 -19.05 42.24 -47.53
C TRP A 367 -19.80 41.51 -48.64
N ALA A 368 -20.23 40.26 -48.39
CA ALA A 368 -20.97 39.48 -49.37
C ALA A 368 -22.32 40.11 -49.69
N ARG A 369 -23.01 40.70 -48.70
CA ARG A 369 -24.29 41.42 -48.90
C ARG A 369 -24.09 42.68 -49.72
N GLU A 370 -23.12 43.52 -49.34
CA GLU A 370 -22.77 44.74 -50.05
C GLU A 370 -22.45 44.45 -51.53
N ARG A 371 -21.73 43.37 -51.80
CA ARG A 371 -21.36 42.99 -53.17
C ARG A 371 -22.54 42.48 -54.01
N THR A 372 -23.48 41.73 -53.41
CA THR A 372 -24.73 41.37 -54.10
C THR A 372 -25.59 42.59 -54.41
N GLU A 373 -25.63 43.59 -53.52
CA GLU A 373 -26.37 44.84 -53.75
C GLU A 373 -25.73 45.65 -54.90
N GLU A 374 -24.40 45.77 -54.92
CA GLU A 374 -23.67 46.42 -56.04
C GLU A 374 -23.87 45.72 -57.38
N ASP A 375 -23.84 44.37 -57.41
CA ASP A 375 -24.07 43.59 -58.62
C ASP A 375 -25.54 43.69 -59.11
N GLU A 376 -26.51 43.84 -58.20
CA GLU A 376 -27.93 44.07 -58.54
C GLU A 376 -28.18 45.49 -59.08
N GLU A 377 -27.52 46.51 -58.54
CA GLU A 377 -27.61 47.89 -59.05
C GLU A 377 -26.97 48.00 -60.45
N ALA A 378 -25.83 47.35 -60.70
CA ALA A 378 -25.16 47.33 -62.00
C ALA A 378 -25.94 46.59 -63.10
N LEU A 379 -26.91 45.75 -62.75
CA LEU A 379 -27.81 45.06 -63.69
C LEU A 379 -29.09 45.86 -64.02
N GLN A 380 -29.37 46.94 -63.27
CA GLN A 380 -30.53 47.81 -63.49
C GLN A 380 -30.20 49.05 -64.33
N GLU A 381 -28.92 49.39 -64.49
CA GLU A 381 -28.39 50.34 -65.49
C GLU A 381 -28.19 49.67 -66.86
#